data_AF-A0A8S9FQZ5-F1
#
_entry.id   AF-A0A8S9FQZ5-F1
#
_cell.length_a   1.000
_cell.length_b   1.000
_cell.length_c   1.000
_cell.angle_alpha   90.00
_cell.angle_beta   90.00
_cell.angle_gamma   90.00
#
_symmetry.space_group_name_H-M   'P 1'
#
loop_
_entity.id
_entity.type
_entity.pdbx_description
1 polymer ?
#
loop_
_entity_poly.entity_id
_entity_poly.type
_entity_poly.pdbx_seq_one_letter_code
_entity_poly.pdbx_strand_id
1 'polypeptide(L)'
;MALVFSSCGLGAVMNLSALKTNVSSSRKKFLTCKRSKIVASNQGTNTTASYSALATEPLTKEDLIAYFSSGCKTKEMWRIGTEHEKIGFDVKTLRPIKYEQITALLNGISERFDWDKVMETGTIIGLKQGMQNISLERGCQLELSGAPLETLHQTYDELNSHLYQVKTVAEDLGIGFLGIGNEPKSNLEDATIVRKTEVAQDNLDYSSETDMIRKFRASLALQPIATALFANSPFSNGKPNGFLSIRSHLWIDTDKNRTGMIPFVFHDSFGFERYVEYALDIPMCFLHRNKSYLNCRGMTFRDFLSGKTSHLSHEQPTINDWENHIGTIWPEVDYSVSRTPYHIELP
;
A
#
# COMPACT_ATOMS: atom_id res chain seq x y z
N MET A 1 4.73 7.71 -6.14
CA MET A 1 3.55 8.57 -6.37
C MET A 1 2.78 7.97 -7.51
N ALA A 2 1.47 7.90 -7.37
CA ALA A 2 0.72 6.76 -7.86
C ALA A 2 -0.55 7.11 -8.60
N LEU A 3 -0.65 6.63 -9.83
CA LEU A 3 -1.88 6.05 -10.35
C LEU A 3 -1.82 4.56 -10.00
N VAL A 4 -2.55 4.12 -8.98
CA VAL A 4 -2.48 2.74 -8.47
C VAL A 4 -3.19 1.81 -9.44
N PHE A 5 -2.45 0.89 -10.06
CA PHE A 5 -3.02 -0.21 -10.84
C PHE A 5 -3.14 -1.46 -9.99
N SER A 6 -4.33 -1.82 -9.55
CA SER A 6 -4.53 -3.05 -8.79
C SER A 6 -4.50 -4.28 -9.72
N SER A 7 -3.42 -5.05 -9.78
CA SER A 7 -3.38 -6.29 -10.58
C SER A 7 -2.64 -7.42 -9.87
N CYS A 8 -3.25 -8.61 -9.77
CA CYS A 8 -2.64 -9.76 -9.11
C CYS A 8 -1.80 -10.64 -10.06
N GLY A 9 -0.49 -10.46 -10.13
CA GLY A 9 0.32 -11.54 -10.66
C GLY A 9 1.78 -11.25 -10.88
N LEU A 10 2.53 -11.20 -9.79
CA LEU A 10 3.87 -11.78 -9.75
C LEU A 10 3.84 -12.96 -8.76
N GLY A 11 3.27 -14.08 -9.22
CA GLY A 11 3.24 -15.32 -8.47
C GLY A 11 4.63 -15.93 -8.35
N ALA A 12 5.39 -15.52 -7.33
CA ALA A 12 6.53 -16.29 -6.83
C ALA A 12 6.09 -17.04 -5.58
N VAL A 13 5.76 -18.33 -5.73
CA VAL A 13 5.57 -19.22 -4.57
C VAL A 13 6.95 -19.48 -3.96
N MET A 14 7.20 -18.90 -2.80
CA MET A 14 8.44 -19.14 -2.07
C MET A 14 8.28 -20.38 -1.17
N ASN A 15 9.20 -21.32 -1.33
CA ASN A 15 9.30 -22.57 -0.56
C ASN A 15 8.41 -23.76 -1.02
N LEU A 16 8.42 -24.05 -2.32
CA LEU A 16 7.79 -25.24 -2.95
C LEU A 16 8.40 -26.60 -2.55
N SER A 17 9.44 -26.66 -1.70
CA SER A 17 10.08 -27.94 -1.35
C SER A 17 9.10 -28.92 -0.68
N ALA A 18 8.09 -28.41 0.03
CA ALA A 18 7.01 -29.19 0.62
C ALA A 18 5.88 -29.59 -0.36
N LEU A 19 5.83 -28.98 -1.56
CA LEU A 19 4.83 -29.25 -2.60
C LEU A 19 5.39 -30.07 -3.78
N LYS A 20 6.70 -30.34 -3.79
CA LYS A 20 7.41 -31.07 -4.86
C LYS A 20 7.53 -32.55 -4.53
N THR A 21 6.45 -33.32 -4.69
CA THR A 21 6.59 -34.70 -5.16
C THR A 21 6.45 -34.69 -6.69
N ASN A 22 7.57 -34.95 -7.37
CA ASN A 22 7.78 -35.01 -8.82
C ASN A 22 7.93 -33.67 -9.56
N VAL A 23 9.18 -33.23 -9.74
CA VAL A 23 9.80 -32.86 -11.04
C VAL A 23 11.21 -32.31 -10.76
N SER A 24 12.19 -32.88 -11.46
CA SER A 24 13.63 -32.59 -11.37
C SER A 24 14.06 -31.56 -12.41
N SER A 25 14.86 -30.56 -12.01
CA SER A 25 15.98 -30.08 -12.85
C SER A 25 16.92 -29.09 -12.14
N SER A 26 18.22 -29.42 -12.22
CA SER A 26 19.50 -28.69 -12.23
C SER A 26 19.69 -27.29 -11.59
N ARG A 27 20.75 -27.23 -10.77
CA ARG A 27 21.38 -26.03 -10.17
C ARG A 27 22.19 -25.22 -11.20
N LYS A 28 22.19 -23.88 -11.08
CA LYS A 28 23.23 -22.99 -11.63
C LYS A 28 23.73 -21.99 -10.59
N LYS A 29 24.99 -21.58 -10.80
CA LYS A 29 25.97 -20.98 -9.88
C LYS A 29 25.63 -19.57 -9.40
N PHE A 30 26.04 -19.29 -8.16
CA PHE A 30 25.99 -18.00 -7.48
C PHE A 30 27.10 -17.05 -7.95
N LEU A 31 26.77 -15.76 -8.07
CA LEU A 31 27.72 -14.65 -8.19
C LEU A 31 27.62 -13.79 -6.92
N THR A 32 28.76 -13.53 -6.30
CA THR A 32 28.92 -12.68 -5.12
C THR A 32 29.24 -11.25 -5.54
N CYS A 33 28.50 -10.26 -5.00
CA CYS A 33 28.78 -8.84 -5.20
C CYS A 33 29.45 -8.24 -3.95
N LYS A 34 30.56 -7.52 -4.15
CA LYS A 34 31.34 -6.86 -3.09
C LYS A 34 30.74 -5.48 -2.77
N ARG A 35 30.53 -5.21 -1.48
CA ARG A 35 30.09 -3.92 -0.91
C ARG A 35 31.19 -2.85 -1.00
N SER A 36 30.81 -1.61 -1.33
CA SER A 36 31.58 -0.39 -1.05
C SER A 36 30.78 0.51 -0.11
N LYS A 37 31.37 0.85 1.04
CA LYS A 37 30.83 1.78 2.04
C LYS A 37 31.15 3.21 1.61
N ILE A 38 30.16 4.10 1.59
CA ILE A 38 30.38 5.55 1.56
C ILE A 38 29.85 6.09 2.88
N VAL A 39 30.75 6.67 3.68
CA VAL A 39 30.45 7.38 4.92
C VAL A 39 30.48 8.87 4.58
N ALA A 40 29.36 9.56 4.74
CA ALA A 40 29.30 11.02 4.67
C ALA A 40 29.14 11.57 6.10
N SER A 41 30.20 12.21 6.58
CA SER A 41 30.20 13.05 7.78
C SER A 41 29.58 14.41 7.45
N ASN A 42 28.76 14.97 8.35
CA ASN A 42 28.49 16.40 8.33
C ASN A 42 28.48 16.97 9.76
N GLN A 43 29.27 18.02 9.95
CA GLN A 43 29.39 18.85 11.15
C GLN A 43 28.57 20.14 10.99
N GLY A 44 28.05 20.66 12.12
CA GLY A 44 27.64 22.06 12.36
C GLY A 44 26.27 22.45 11.78
N THR A 45 25.42 23.25 12.42
CA THR A 45 25.62 24.26 13.48
C THR A 45 24.28 24.56 14.18
N ASN A 46 24.35 24.86 15.47
CA ASN A 46 23.24 25.39 16.29
C ASN A 46 22.77 26.77 15.80
N THR A 47 21.45 26.98 15.74
CA THR A 47 20.87 28.32 15.92
C THR A 47 19.45 28.20 16.46
N THR A 48 19.26 28.73 17.66
CA THR A 48 17.98 28.90 18.36
C THR A 48 17.19 30.06 17.76
N ALA A 49 16.01 29.78 17.19
CA ALA A 49 15.02 30.78 16.84
C ALA A 49 13.72 30.46 17.61
N SER A 50 13.32 31.39 18.47
CA SER A 50 12.05 31.37 19.18
C SER A 50 10.91 31.65 18.19
N TYR A 51 10.14 30.62 17.85
CA TYR A 51 8.91 30.78 17.05
C TYR A 51 7.77 31.26 17.96
N SER A 52 7.32 32.49 17.75
CA SER A 52 5.96 32.87 18.13
C SER A 52 5.00 32.05 17.27
N ALA A 53 4.01 31.40 17.91
CA ALA A 53 2.99 30.63 17.20
C ALA A 53 2.16 31.59 16.34
N LEU A 54 2.52 31.72 15.06
CA LEU A 54 1.66 32.32 14.05
C LEU A 54 0.42 31.43 13.96
N ALA A 55 -0.77 32.02 14.15
CA ALA A 55 -2.02 31.33 13.95
C ALA A 55 -2.03 30.78 12.53
N THR A 56 -2.11 29.46 12.40
CA THR A 56 -2.15 28.77 11.11
C THR A 56 -3.52 29.05 10.49
N GLU A 57 -3.56 29.56 9.27
CA GLU A 57 -4.83 29.77 8.57
C GLU A 57 -5.56 28.42 8.40
N PRO A 58 -6.90 28.39 8.52
CA PRO A 58 -7.67 27.16 8.33
C PRO A 58 -7.49 26.59 6.92
N LEU A 59 -7.43 25.27 6.82
CA LEU A 59 -7.36 24.56 5.55
C LEU A 59 -8.60 24.87 4.70
N THR A 60 -8.39 25.17 3.42
CA THR A 60 -9.45 25.50 2.45
C THR A 60 -9.60 24.41 1.40
N LYS A 61 -10.68 24.46 0.60
CA LYS A 61 -10.83 23.55 -0.54
C LYS A 61 -9.71 23.74 -1.57
N GLU A 62 -9.30 24.99 -1.77
CA GLU A 62 -8.23 25.38 -2.68
C GLU A 62 -6.90 24.75 -2.27
N ASP A 63 -6.63 24.61 -0.97
CA ASP A 63 -5.46 23.89 -0.46
C ASP A 63 -5.51 22.38 -0.78
N LEU A 64 -6.69 21.77 -0.72
CA LEU A 64 -6.90 20.36 -1.08
C LEU A 64 -6.72 20.13 -2.59
N ILE A 65 -7.11 21.09 -3.42
CA ILE A 65 -6.85 21.08 -4.87
C ILE A 65 -5.34 21.28 -5.12
N ALA A 66 -4.72 22.23 -4.41
CA ALA A 66 -3.29 22.51 -4.52
C ALA A 66 -2.42 21.33 -4.06
N TYR A 67 -2.92 20.51 -3.13
CA TYR A 67 -2.29 19.25 -2.76
C TYR A 67 -2.10 18.33 -3.97
N PHE A 68 -3.15 18.12 -4.77
CA PHE A 68 -3.07 17.30 -5.97
C PHE A 68 -2.20 17.91 -7.08
N SER A 69 -2.30 19.22 -7.29
CA SER A 69 -1.45 19.90 -8.26
C SER A 69 0.03 19.86 -7.86
N SER A 70 0.35 19.88 -6.55
CA SER A 70 1.73 19.78 -6.05
C SER A 70 2.44 18.47 -6.40
N GLY A 71 1.70 17.43 -6.77
CA GLY A 71 2.26 16.17 -7.26
C GLY A 71 2.81 16.25 -8.69
N CYS A 72 2.51 17.31 -9.46
CA CYS A 72 2.93 17.39 -10.85
C CYS A 72 4.47 17.35 -10.98
N LYS A 73 4.98 16.44 -11.80
CA LYS A 73 6.41 16.25 -12.06
C LYS A 73 6.71 16.26 -13.56
N THR A 74 7.84 16.84 -13.94
CA THR A 74 8.32 16.71 -15.32
C THR A 74 8.64 15.24 -15.64
N LYS A 75 8.62 14.88 -16.93
CA LYS A 75 8.69 13.48 -17.36
C LYS A 75 9.97 12.78 -16.91
N GLU A 76 11.09 13.49 -16.91
CA GLU A 76 12.40 13.05 -16.43
C GLU A 76 12.43 12.77 -14.91
N MET A 77 11.48 13.33 -14.16
CA MET A 77 11.30 13.07 -12.73
C MET A 77 10.30 11.94 -12.46
N TRP A 78 9.67 11.37 -13.50
CA TRP A 78 8.74 10.24 -13.32
C TRP A 78 9.47 9.00 -12.84
N ARG A 79 8.81 8.29 -11.93
CA ARG A 79 9.26 7.04 -11.34
C ARG A 79 8.13 6.02 -11.33
N ILE A 80 8.50 4.78 -11.07
CA ILE A 80 7.62 3.63 -10.90
C ILE A 80 7.81 3.19 -9.45
N GLY A 81 6.79 3.34 -8.62
CA GLY A 81 6.72 2.63 -7.35
C GLY A 81 5.93 1.34 -7.56
N THR A 82 6.30 0.27 -6.88
CA THR A 82 5.52 -0.97 -6.93
C THR A 82 5.32 -1.47 -5.52
N GLU A 83 4.09 -1.85 -5.20
CA GLU A 83 3.74 -2.43 -3.92
C GLU A 83 3.15 -3.82 -4.13
N HIS A 84 3.44 -4.73 -3.22
CA HIS A 84 2.86 -6.06 -3.31
C HIS A 84 2.75 -6.76 -1.96
N GLU A 85 1.58 -7.32 -1.74
CA GLU A 85 1.25 -8.14 -0.58
C GLU A 85 1.55 -9.62 -0.84
N LYS A 86 1.76 -10.36 0.24
CA LYS A 86 1.98 -11.81 0.23
C LYS A 86 1.33 -12.43 1.46
N ILE A 87 0.68 -13.58 1.30
CA ILE A 87 0.04 -14.30 2.40
C ILE A 87 1.03 -15.28 3.03
N GLY A 88 1.37 -15.06 4.30
CA GLY A 88 2.24 -15.96 5.07
C GLY A 88 1.47 -17.16 5.64
N PHE A 89 2.07 -18.35 5.59
CA PHE A 89 1.51 -19.57 6.19
C PHE A 89 2.58 -20.40 6.90
N ASP A 90 2.17 -21.14 7.92
CA ASP A 90 3.01 -22.15 8.57
C ASP A 90 3.14 -23.39 7.66
N VAL A 91 4.37 -23.79 7.32
CA VAL A 91 4.63 -24.86 6.33
C VAL A 91 4.12 -26.22 6.80
N LYS A 92 4.06 -26.49 8.10
CA LYS A 92 3.63 -27.80 8.64
C LYS A 92 2.12 -27.93 8.66
N THR A 93 1.43 -26.85 9.02
CA THR A 93 -0.02 -26.85 9.29
C THR A 93 -0.85 -26.25 8.15
N LEU A 94 -0.20 -25.50 7.25
CA LEU A 94 -0.83 -24.74 6.17
C LEU A 94 -1.87 -23.73 6.68
N ARG A 95 -1.70 -23.25 7.91
CA ARG A 95 -2.54 -22.21 8.52
C ARG A 95 -1.89 -20.84 8.30
N PRO A 96 -2.68 -19.76 8.20
CA PRO A 96 -2.14 -18.40 8.20
C PRO A 96 -1.21 -18.18 9.40
N ILE A 97 -0.13 -17.43 9.19
CA ILE A 97 0.79 -17.08 10.27
C ILE A 97 0.10 -16.19 11.31
N LYS A 98 0.52 -16.33 12.57
CA LYS A 98 0.08 -15.48 13.66
C LYS A 98 0.95 -14.23 13.80
N TYR A 99 0.46 -13.28 14.58
CA TYR A 99 1.17 -12.03 14.84
C TYR A 99 2.56 -12.24 15.48
N GLU A 100 2.72 -13.23 16.35
CA GLU A 100 4.01 -13.55 16.96
C GLU A 100 5.02 -14.08 15.91
N GLN A 101 4.54 -14.80 14.90
CA GLN A 101 5.38 -15.34 13.83
C GLN A 101 5.82 -14.24 12.86
N ILE A 102 4.92 -13.33 12.49
CA ILE A 102 5.26 -12.22 11.59
C ILE A 102 6.21 -11.22 12.26
N THR A 103 6.02 -10.93 13.55
CA THR A 103 6.96 -10.07 14.29
C THR A 103 8.34 -10.72 14.44
N ALA A 104 8.42 -12.04 14.64
CA ALA A 104 9.70 -12.77 14.60
C ALA A 104 10.38 -12.66 13.23
N LEU A 105 9.61 -12.76 12.14
CA LEU A 105 10.12 -12.57 10.78
C LEU A 105 10.67 -11.15 10.58
N LEU A 106 9.91 -10.11 10.96
CA LEU A 106 10.34 -8.72 10.83
C LEU A 106 11.62 -8.44 11.63
N ASN A 107 11.73 -8.96 12.86
CA ASN A 107 12.95 -8.84 13.65
C ASN A 107 14.14 -9.53 12.96
N GLY A 108 13.95 -10.74 12.44
CA GLY A 108 15.01 -11.45 11.73
C GLY A 108 15.46 -10.76 10.44
N ILE A 109 14.53 -10.12 9.70
CA ILE A 109 14.88 -9.31 8.52
C ILE A 109 15.68 -8.07 8.94
N SER A 110 15.21 -7.35 9.96
CA SER A 110 15.89 -6.18 10.53
C SER A 110 17.34 -6.51 10.92
N GLU A 111 17.54 -7.58 11.67
CA GLU A 111 18.85 -7.96 12.22
C GLU A 111 19.83 -8.48 11.15
N ARG A 112 19.34 -9.18 10.11
CA ARG A 112 20.20 -9.79 9.09
C ARG A 112 20.48 -8.88 7.89
N PHE A 113 19.57 -7.96 7.59
CA PHE A 113 19.61 -7.16 6.38
C PHE A 113 19.57 -5.65 6.64
N ASP A 114 19.78 -5.24 7.89
CA ASP A 114 19.95 -3.83 8.30
C ASP A 114 18.73 -2.97 7.94
N TRP A 115 17.52 -3.45 8.25
CA TRP A 115 16.30 -2.64 8.17
C TRP A 115 15.96 -1.99 9.52
N ASP A 116 15.54 -0.73 9.48
CA ASP A 116 15.08 -0.01 10.67
C ASP A 116 13.69 -0.49 11.09
N LYS A 117 13.50 -0.74 12.39
CA LYS A 117 12.22 -1.19 12.93
C LYS A 117 11.24 -0.04 13.02
N VAL A 118 10.03 -0.23 12.48
CA VAL A 118 8.91 0.67 12.70
C VAL A 118 8.08 0.13 13.86
N MET A 119 7.85 0.97 14.87
CA MET A 119 7.28 0.57 16.16
C MET A 119 5.99 1.35 16.46
N GLU A 120 4.97 0.65 16.96
CA GLU A 120 3.75 1.23 17.50
C GLU A 120 3.43 0.60 18.85
N THR A 121 3.20 1.42 19.87
CA THR A 121 2.92 0.98 21.26
C THR A 121 3.90 -0.07 21.83
N GLY A 122 5.16 -0.03 21.39
CA GLY A 122 6.21 -0.97 21.82
C GLY A 122 6.30 -2.26 21.00
N THR A 123 5.47 -2.40 19.97
CA THR A 123 5.43 -3.57 19.10
C THR A 123 5.92 -3.22 17.70
N ILE A 124 6.66 -4.13 17.06
CA ILE A 124 7.10 -3.96 15.68
C ILE A 124 5.91 -4.14 14.72
N ILE A 125 5.68 -3.15 13.89
CA ILE A 125 4.56 -3.11 12.92
C ILE A 125 5.06 -3.09 11.48
N GLY A 126 6.35 -2.89 11.27
CA GLY A 126 6.94 -2.83 9.93
C GLY A 126 8.44 -2.60 9.97
N LEU A 127 9.01 -2.42 8.79
CA LEU A 127 10.42 -2.12 8.60
C LEU A 127 10.60 -1.01 7.57
N LYS A 128 11.72 -0.29 7.66
CA LYS A 128 12.10 0.72 6.68
C LYS A 128 13.56 0.57 6.27
N GLN A 129 13.85 0.74 4.99
CA GLN A 129 15.21 0.83 4.48
C GLN A 129 15.27 1.81 3.32
N GLY A 130 15.87 2.97 3.56
CA GLY A 130 15.87 4.06 2.58
C GLY A 130 14.44 4.51 2.24
N MET A 131 14.03 4.32 0.99
CA MET A 131 12.69 4.65 0.49
C MET A 131 11.75 3.44 0.41
N GLN A 132 12.20 2.25 0.81
CA GLN A 132 11.38 1.05 0.89
C GLN A 132 10.77 0.92 2.28
N ASN A 133 9.54 0.39 2.34
CA ASN A 133 8.87 0.03 3.59
C ASN A 133 8.32 -1.38 3.49
N ILE A 134 8.35 -2.11 4.61
CA ILE A 134 7.63 -3.35 4.80
C ILE A 134 6.54 -3.08 5.84
N SER A 135 5.31 -3.35 5.46
CA SER A 135 4.07 -3.08 6.20
C SER A 135 3.30 -4.38 6.44
N LEU A 136 2.34 -4.33 7.37
CA LEU A 136 1.45 -5.44 7.66
C LEU A 136 0.00 -5.03 7.43
N GLU A 137 -0.68 -5.78 6.58
CA GLU A 137 -2.12 -5.65 6.42
C GLU A 137 -2.90 -6.29 7.57
N ARG A 138 -4.20 -6.03 7.62
CA ARG A 138 -5.12 -6.50 8.69
C ARG A 138 -5.07 -8.00 8.99
N GLY A 139 -4.70 -8.83 8.03
CA GLY A 139 -4.58 -10.28 8.14
C GLY A 139 -3.16 -10.79 8.32
N CYS A 140 -2.21 -9.90 8.66
CA CYS A 140 -0.76 -10.18 8.66
C CYS A 140 -0.19 -10.52 7.28
N GLN A 141 -0.84 -10.08 6.18
CA GLN A 141 -0.19 -10.10 4.87
C GLN A 141 1.02 -9.18 4.91
N LEU A 142 2.13 -9.66 4.34
CA LEU A 142 3.39 -8.93 4.33
C LEU A 142 3.47 -8.11 3.05
N GLU A 143 3.39 -6.80 3.19
CA GLU A 143 3.51 -5.87 2.08
C GLU A 143 4.97 -5.38 1.94
N LEU A 144 5.40 -5.19 0.69
CA LEU A 144 6.51 -4.28 0.37
C LEU A 144 5.91 -3.10 -0.36
N SER A 145 6.17 -1.89 0.13
CA SER A 145 6.06 -0.67 -0.67
C SER A 145 7.46 -0.26 -1.13
N GLY A 146 7.68 -0.40 -2.44
CA GLY A 146 8.97 -0.24 -3.09
C GLY A 146 9.40 1.22 -3.26
N ALA A 147 10.68 1.43 -3.53
CA ALA A 147 11.19 2.76 -3.83
C ALA A 147 10.61 3.30 -5.15
N PRO A 148 10.55 4.63 -5.35
CA PRO A 148 10.27 5.21 -6.66
C PRO A 148 11.48 5.03 -7.59
N LEU A 149 11.40 4.06 -8.51
CA LEU A 149 12.49 3.63 -9.39
C LEU A 149 12.33 4.16 -10.82
N GLU A 150 13.43 4.23 -11.57
CA GLU A 150 13.44 4.80 -12.92
C GLU A 150 13.06 3.77 -13.99
N THR A 151 13.34 2.48 -13.74
CA THR A 151 13.15 1.42 -14.74
C THR A 151 12.53 0.17 -14.12
N LEU A 152 11.79 -0.58 -14.94
CA LEU A 152 11.24 -1.88 -14.56
C LEU A 152 12.31 -2.91 -14.17
N HIS A 153 13.55 -2.77 -14.68
CA HIS A 153 14.66 -3.63 -14.27
C HIS A 153 15.05 -3.40 -12.82
N GLN A 154 15.05 -2.15 -12.37
CA GLN A 154 15.27 -1.83 -10.97
C GLN A 154 14.13 -2.36 -10.09
N THR A 155 12.87 -2.23 -10.54
CA THR A 155 11.71 -2.80 -9.84
C THR A 155 11.83 -4.32 -9.70
N TYR A 156 12.24 -5.01 -10.77
CA TYR A 156 12.50 -6.44 -10.74
C TYR A 156 13.62 -6.81 -9.75
N ASP A 157 14.72 -6.06 -9.73
CA ASP A 157 15.84 -6.29 -8.80
C ASP A 157 15.42 -6.06 -7.34
N GLU A 158 14.63 -5.00 -7.07
CA GLU A 158 14.09 -4.69 -5.74
C GLU A 158 13.17 -5.81 -5.24
N LEU A 159 12.21 -6.24 -6.08
CA LEU A 159 11.34 -7.36 -5.76
C LEU A 159 12.14 -8.62 -5.43
N ASN A 160 13.11 -8.99 -6.26
CA ASN A 160 13.92 -10.20 -6.02
C ASN A 160 14.78 -10.09 -4.76
N SER A 161 15.30 -8.91 -4.46
CA SER A 161 16.02 -8.65 -3.20
C SER A 161 15.10 -8.88 -1.99
N HIS A 162 13.90 -8.31 -2.01
CA HIS A 162 12.92 -8.50 -0.93
C HIS A 162 12.52 -9.97 -0.76
N LEU A 163 12.16 -10.64 -1.86
CA LEU A 163 11.79 -12.06 -1.84
C LEU A 163 12.92 -12.92 -1.28
N TYR A 164 14.18 -12.65 -1.65
CA TYR A 164 15.35 -13.34 -1.10
C TYR A 164 15.48 -13.14 0.41
N GLN A 165 15.35 -11.91 0.89
CA GLN A 165 15.47 -11.58 2.32
C GLN A 165 14.37 -12.24 3.14
N VAL A 166 13.12 -12.08 2.72
CA VAL A 166 11.95 -12.71 3.36
C VAL A 166 12.12 -14.22 3.43
N LYS A 167 12.44 -14.87 2.30
CA LYS A 167 12.63 -16.31 2.23
C LYS A 167 13.73 -16.80 3.16
N THR A 168 14.86 -16.10 3.21
CA THR A 168 16.02 -16.48 4.03
C THR A 168 15.67 -16.55 5.51
N VAL A 169 14.84 -15.64 6.02
CA VAL A 169 14.41 -15.64 7.43
C VAL A 169 13.22 -16.58 7.64
N ALA A 170 12.26 -16.59 6.71
CA ALA A 170 11.05 -17.41 6.80
C ALA A 170 11.36 -18.91 6.83
N GLU A 171 12.37 -19.37 6.09
CA GLU A 171 12.79 -20.78 6.09
C GLU A 171 13.21 -21.26 7.49
N ASP A 172 13.95 -20.45 8.24
CA ASP A 172 14.37 -20.78 9.62
C ASP A 172 13.17 -20.84 10.58
N LEU A 173 12.12 -20.08 10.29
CA LEU A 173 10.89 -20.01 11.10
C LEU A 173 9.84 -21.04 10.69
N GLY A 174 10.07 -21.82 9.62
CA GLY A 174 9.08 -22.74 9.07
C GLY A 174 7.88 -22.03 8.43
N ILE A 175 8.08 -20.82 7.92
CA ILE A 175 7.06 -19.98 7.26
C ILE A 175 7.25 -20.06 5.74
N GLY A 176 6.13 -20.18 5.03
CA GLY A 176 6.03 -20.04 3.57
C GLY A 176 5.23 -18.79 3.20
N PHE A 177 5.37 -18.34 1.96
CA PHE A 177 4.60 -17.22 1.42
C PHE A 177 3.94 -17.60 0.10
N LEU A 178 2.69 -17.20 -0.04
CA LEU A 178 1.87 -17.41 -1.22
C LEU A 178 1.56 -16.06 -1.88
N GLY A 179 1.69 -16.01 -3.20
CA GLY A 179 1.18 -14.93 -4.04
C GLY A 179 -0.10 -15.39 -4.74
N ILE A 180 -1.22 -15.38 -4.02
CA ILE A 180 -2.56 -15.62 -4.56
C ILE A 180 -3.53 -14.54 -4.08
N GLY A 181 -4.37 -14.01 -4.99
CA GLY A 181 -5.24 -12.85 -4.73
C GLY A 181 -6.24 -13.00 -3.57
N ASN A 182 -6.48 -14.23 -3.08
CA ASN A 182 -7.32 -14.51 -1.91
C ASN A 182 -6.84 -15.79 -1.20
N GLU A 183 -6.76 -15.75 0.14
CA GLU A 183 -6.38 -16.90 0.96
C GLU A 183 -7.31 -18.11 0.69
N PRO A 184 -6.76 -19.24 0.20
CA PRO A 184 -7.58 -20.27 -0.41
C PRO A 184 -8.26 -21.22 0.58
N LYS A 185 -7.86 -21.29 1.85
CA LYS A 185 -8.23 -22.40 2.76
C LYS A 185 -9.20 -22.03 3.87
N SER A 186 -9.17 -20.81 4.39
CA SER A 186 -9.91 -20.39 5.59
C SER A 186 -11.33 -19.96 5.26
N ASN A 187 -12.28 -20.20 6.18
CA ASN A 187 -13.70 -19.85 6.01
C ASN A 187 -13.93 -18.34 5.96
N LEU A 188 -14.71 -17.83 5.00
CA LEU A 188 -15.07 -16.41 4.85
C LEU A 188 -15.72 -15.82 6.11
N GLU A 189 -16.42 -16.63 6.89
CA GLU A 189 -17.04 -16.20 8.15
C GLU A 189 -16.01 -15.91 9.26
N ASP A 190 -14.82 -16.49 9.21
CA ASP A 190 -13.80 -16.37 10.26
C ASP A 190 -12.88 -15.14 10.11
N ALA A 191 -12.88 -14.49 8.95
CA ALA A 191 -11.98 -13.37 8.65
C ALA A 191 -12.63 -12.39 7.68
N THR A 192 -12.62 -11.10 8.03
CA THR A 192 -13.11 -10.01 7.17
C THR A 192 -12.40 -10.02 5.81
N ILE A 193 -13.06 -9.54 4.75
CA ILE A 193 -12.56 -9.54 3.35
C ILE A 193 -11.10 -9.05 3.26
N VAL A 194 -10.78 -7.94 3.94
CA VAL A 194 -9.44 -7.33 3.96
C VAL A 194 -8.36 -8.26 4.51
N ARG A 195 -8.71 -9.22 5.37
CA ARG A 195 -7.76 -10.16 5.99
C ARG A 195 -7.32 -11.30 5.07
N LYS A 196 -7.85 -11.38 3.84
CA LYS A 196 -7.61 -12.53 2.95
C LYS A 196 -7.11 -12.18 1.58
N THR A 197 -7.36 -10.97 1.10
CA THR A 197 -6.93 -10.56 -0.22
C THR A 197 -5.49 -10.07 -0.18
N GLU A 198 -4.83 -10.13 -1.32
CA GLU A 198 -3.55 -9.46 -1.56
C GLU A 198 -3.66 -8.63 -2.85
N VAL A 199 -2.85 -7.59 -2.98
CA VAL A 199 -2.71 -6.83 -4.21
C VAL A 199 -1.24 -6.75 -4.63
N ALA A 200 -1.01 -6.67 -5.93
CA ALA A 200 0.19 -6.00 -6.44
C ALA A 200 -0.27 -4.75 -7.18
N GLN A 201 0.43 -3.65 -6.94
CA GLN A 201 0.05 -2.36 -7.47
C GLN A 201 1.23 -1.53 -7.91
N ASP A 202 1.04 -0.80 -9.01
CA ASP A 202 2.04 0.11 -9.54
C ASP A 202 1.61 1.54 -9.35
N ASN A 203 2.57 2.40 -9.04
CA ASN A 203 2.41 3.80 -8.70
C ASN A 203 3.10 4.65 -9.78
N LEU A 204 2.30 5.31 -10.63
CA LEU A 204 2.79 6.19 -11.71
C LEU A 204 2.59 7.71 -11.46
N ASP A 205 3.56 8.50 -11.90
CA ASP A 205 3.53 9.98 -11.83
C ASP A 205 2.76 10.64 -13.00
N TYR A 206 2.41 11.92 -12.86
CA TYR A 206 1.81 12.78 -13.91
C TYR A 206 2.47 14.16 -13.95
N SER A 207 2.39 14.85 -15.09
CA SER A 207 3.05 16.15 -15.29
C SER A 207 2.14 17.37 -15.17
N SER A 208 0.84 17.19 -15.25
CA SER A 208 -0.16 18.25 -15.20
C SER A 208 -1.54 17.66 -14.93
N GLU A 209 -2.54 18.51 -14.68
CA GLU A 209 -3.94 18.09 -14.60
C GLU A 209 -4.41 17.40 -15.89
N THR A 210 -4.02 17.93 -17.06
CA THR A 210 -4.36 17.33 -18.36
C THR A 210 -3.75 15.94 -18.53
N ASP A 211 -2.50 15.75 -18.12
CA ASP A 211 -1.84 14.43 -18.14
C ASP A 211 -2.49 13.47 -17.14
N MET A 212 -2.83 13.94 -15.94
CA MET A 212 -3.57 13.18 -14.93
C MET A 212 -4.91 12.70 -15.49
N ILE A 213 -5.73 13.58 -16.06
CA ILE A 213 -7.04 13.22 -16.62
C ILE A 213 -6.91 12.11 -17.67
N ARG A 214 -5.92 12.23 -18.56
CA ARG A 214 -5.66 11.23 -19.61
C ARG A 214 -5.26 9.88 -19.02
N LYS A 215 -4.31 9.87 -18.09
CA LYS A 215 -3.83 8.65 -17.44
C LYS A 215 -4.94 7.99 -16.62
N PHE A 216 -5.73 8.78 -15.89
CA PHE A 216 -6.82 8.26 -15.05
C PHE A 216 -7.91 7.62 -15.90
N ARG A 217 -8.36 8.29 -16.96
CA ARG A 217 -9.33 7.72 -17.93
C ARG A 217 -8.82 6.44 -18.58
N ALA A 218 -7.57 6.45 -19.07
CA ALA A 218 -6.98 5.29 -19.73
C ALA A 218 -6.90 4.09 -18.78
N SER A 219 -6.41 4.33 -17.56
CA SER A 219 -6.18 3.27 -16.59
C SER A 219 -7.49 2.69 -16.09
N LEU A 220 -8.47 3.55 -15.76
CA LEU A 220 -9.79 3.11 -15.33
C LEU A 220 -10.49 2.27 -16.42
N ALA A 221 -10.38 2.68 -17.68
CA ALA A 221 -10.94 1.92 -18.80
C ALA A 221 -10.24 0.57 -19.04
N LEU A 222 -8.92 0.49 -18.80
CA LEU A 222 -8.12 -0.72 -18.98
C LEU A 222 -8.11 -1.63 -17.75
N GLN A 223 -8.57 -1.15 -16.59
CA GLN A 223 -8.50 -1.86 -15.33
C GLN A 223 -9.17 -3.24 -15.37
N PRO A 224 -10.36 -3.43 -15.97
CA PRO A 224 -10.96 -4.76 -16.12
C PRO A 224 -10.11 -5.73 -16.97
N ILE A 225 -9.34 -5.22 -17.94
CA ILE A 225 -8.44 -6.04 -18.77
C ILE A 225 -7.24 -6.49 -17.91
N ALA A 226 -6.66 -5.57 -17.12
CA ALA A 226 -5.61 -5.91 -16.17
C ALA A 226 -6.10 -6.97 -15.17
N THR A 227 -7.26 -6.76 -14.55
CA THR A 227 -7.89 -7.74 -13.64
C THR A 227 -8.06 -9.11 -14.28
N ALA A 228 -8.44 -9.19 -15.56
CA ALA A 228 -8.58 -10.46 -16.26
C ALA A 228 -7.23 -11.15 -16.55
N LEU A 229 -6.22 -10.40 -16.98
CA LEU A 229 -4.86 -10.92 -17.22
C LEU A 229 -4.22 -11.47 -15.95
N PHE A 230 -4.52 -10.82 -14.83
CA PHE A 230 -3.96 -11.07 -13.51
C PHE A 230 -4.96 -11.76 -12.58
N ALA A 231 -5.93 -12.50 -13.13
CA ALA A 231 -6.90 -13.24 -12.32
C ALA A 231 -6.23 -14.46 -11.67
N ASN A 232 -6.02 -14.39 -10.35
CA ASN A 232 -5.30 -15.43 -9.60
C ASN A 232 -5.94 -15.69 -8.23
N SER A 233 -7.26 -15.89 -8.16
CA SER A 233 -7.91 -16.29 -6.90
C SER A 233 -9.15 -17.20 -7.07
N PRO A 234 -8.98 -18.40 -7.63
CA PRO A 234 -10.10 -19.28 -7.96
C PRO A 234 -10.58 -20.19 -6.81
N PHE A 235 -9.96 -20.10 -5.63
CA PHE A 235 -10.24 -20.99 -4.50
C PHE A 235 -10.73 -20.24 -3.27
N SER A 236 -11.70 -20.85 -2.57
CA SER A 236 -12.15 -20.48 -1.23
C SER A 236 -12.50 -21.74 -0.46
N ASN A 237 -12.18 -21.80 0.84
CA ASN A 237 -12.45 -22.96 1.70
C ASN A 237 -11.88 -24.29 1.16
N GLY A 238 -10.74 -24.22 0.45
CA GLY A 238 -10.08 -25.36 -0.18
C GLY A 238 -10.77 -25.91 -1.43
N LYS A 239 -11.75 -25.19 -2.00
CA LYS A 239 -12.53 -25.61 -3.17
C LYS A 239 -12.60 -24.50 -4.22
N PRO A 240 -12.82 -24.82 -5.51
CA PRO A 240 -13.14 -23.82 -6.52
C PRO A 240 -14.36 -22.99 -6.10
N ASN A 241 -14.26 -21.66 -6.21
CA ASN A 241 -15.31 -20.74 -5.77
C ASN A 241 -16.22 -20.22 -6.90
N GLY A 242 -15.94 -20.61 -8.16
CA GLY A 242 -16.71 -20.18 -9.34
C GLY A 242 -16.22 -18.89 -9.99
N PHE A 243 -15.18 -18.24 -9.45
CA PHE A 243 -14.55 -17.04 -10.00
C PHE A 243 -13.14 -17.34 -10.49
N LEU A 244 -12.65 -16.54 -11.43
CA LEU A 244 -11.21 -16.48 -11.74
C LEU A 244 -10.48 -15.55 -10.76
N SER A 245 -11.16 -14.48 -10.35
CA SER A 245 -10.70 -13.54 -9.32
C SER A 245 -11.82 -13.26 -8.32
N ILE A 246 -11.93 -14.08 -7.26
CA ILE A 246 -12.87 -13.78 -6.16
C ILE A 246 -12.49 -12.47 -5.48
N ARG A 247 -11.20 -12.13 -5.44
CA ARG A 247 -10.71 -10.85 -4.93
C ARG A 247 -11.43 -9.68 -5.59
N SER A 248 -11.37 -9.58 -6.92
CA SER A 248 -12.00 -8.47 -7.64
C SER A 248 -13.51 -8.47 -7.41
N HIS A 249 -14.15 -9.64 -7.37
CA HIS A 249 -15.56 -9.74 -7.07
C HIS A 249 -15.93 -9.19 -5.68
N LEU A 250 -15.13 -9.48 -4.65
CA LEU A 250 -15.37 -9.01 -3.28
C LEU A 250 -15.27 -7.48 -3.18
N TRP A 251 -14.31 -6.87 -3.88
CA TRP A 251 -14.10 -5.41 -3.83
C TRP A 251 -15.26 -4.58 -4.41
N ILE A 252 -16.09 -5.18 -5.28
CA ILE A 252 -17.28 -4.52 -5.83
C ILE A 252 -18.31 -4.17 -4.74
N ASP A 253 -18.39 -4.96 -3.65
CA ASP A 253 -19.42 -4.82 -2.62
C ASP A 253 -18.86 -4.53 -1.20
N THR A 254 -17.57 -4.17 -1.09
CA THR A 254 -16.94 -3.87 0.21
C THR A 254 -17.50 -2.59 0.85
N ASP A 255 -17.48 -1.47 0.13
CA ASP A 255 -18.11 -0.20 0.55
C ASP A 255 -18.37 0.65 -0.70
N LYS A 256 -19.63 0.69 -1.12
CA LYS A 256 -20.11 1.42 -2.30
C LYS A 256 -19.76 2.91 -2.35
N ASN A 257 -19.38 3.53 -1.22
CA ASN A 257 -19.01 4.95 -1.21
C ASN A 257 -17.56 5.19 -1.66
N ARG A 258 -16.71 4.16 -1.63
CA ARG A 258 -15.27 4.30 -1.80
C ARG A 258 -14.65 3.25 -2.72
N THR A 259 -15.42 2.29 -3.24
CA THR A 259 -14.93 1.24 -4.15
C THR A 259 -15.57 1.30 -5.53
N GLY A 260 -14.92 0.63 -6.48
CA GLY A 260 -15.42 0.42 -7.83
C GLY A 260 -14.98 1.49 -8.83
N MET A 261 -15.71 1.53 -9.95
CA MET A 261 -15.46 2.47 -11.04
C MET A 261 -15.95 3.86 -10.66
N ILE A 262 -15.27 4.89 -11.15
CA ILE A 262 -15.66 6.30 -10.95
C ILE A 262 -16.12 6.89 -12.30
N PRO A 263 -17.41 6.79 -12.69
CA PRO A 263 -17.83 7.12 -14.05
C PRO A 263 -17.64 8.60 -14.43
N PHE A 264 -17.75 9.52 -13.45
CA PHE A 264 -17.61 10.95 -13.72
C PHE A 264 -16.21 11.35 -14.19
N VAL A 265 -15.21 10.47 -14.05
CA VAL A 265 -13.86 10.65 -14.62
C VAL A 265 -13.89 10.84 -16.14
N PHE A 266 -14.89 10.25 -16.81
CA PHE A 266 -15.07 10.36 -18.24
C PHE A 266 -15.87 11.59 -18.68
N HIS A 267 -16.41 12.39 -17.74
CA HIS A 267 -17.09 13.63 -18.07
C HIS A 267 -16.10 14.73 -18.43
N ASP A 268 -16.47 15.65 -19.31
CA ASP A 268 -15.61 16.76 -19.75
C ASP A 268 -15.22 17.71 -18.61
N SER A 269 -16.03 17.77 -17.55
CA SER A 269 -15.78 18.58 -16.35
C SER A 269 -14.79 17.94 -15.36
N PHE A 270 -14.22 16.77 -15.67
CA PHE A 270 -13.31 16.09 -14.75
C PHE A 270 -11.95 16.79 -14.66
N GLY A 271 -11.45 16.93 -13.43
CA GLY A 271 -10.18 17.56 -13.05
C GLY A 271 -9.95 17.40 -11.55
N PHE A 272 -8.92 18.06 -11.00
CA PHE A 272 -8.57 18.00 -9.57
C PHE A 272 -9.73 18.46 -8.70
N GLU A 273 -10.37 19.59 -9.05
CA GLU A 273 -11.51 20.10 -8.27
C GLU A 273 -12.63 19.07 -8.19
N ARG A 274 -13.00 18.44 -9.31
CA ARG A 274 -14.07 17.45 -9.31
C ARG A 274 -13.72 16.21 -8.47
N TYR A 275 -12.45 15.79 -8.45
CA TYR A 275 -12.00 14.71 -7.59
C TYR A 275 -12.01 15.10 -6.11
N VAL A 276 -11.60 16.32 -5.77
CA VAL A 276 -11.69 16.87 -4.40
C VAL A 276 -13.14 16.91 -3.93
N GLU A 277 -14.08 17.39 -4.75
CA GLU A 277 -15.51 17.41 -4.40
C GLU A 277 -16.04 15.99 -4.13
N TYR A 278 -15.62 15.01 -4.93
CA TYR A 278 -15.95 13.60 -4.69
C TYR A 278 -15.38 13.09 -3.37
N ALA A 279 -14.09 13.30 -3.12
CA ALA A 279 -13.42 12.83 -1.91
C ALA A 279 -13.93 13.52 -0.64
N LEU A 280 -14.31 14.80 -0.72
CA LEU A 280 -14.87 15.56 0.40
C LEU A 280 -16.15 14.94 0.96
N ASP A 281 -16.96 14.30 0.11
CA ASP A 281 -18.26 13.73 0.47
C ASP A 281 -18.18 12.24 0.85
N ILE A 282 -17.00 11.62 0.76
CA ILE A 282 -16.80 10.24 1.23
C ILE A 282 -16.78 10.22 2.77
N PRO A 283 -17.48 9.27 3.42
CA PRO A 283 -17.43 9.12 4.87
C PRO A 283 -16.00 8.85 5.38
N MET A 284 -15.57 9.59 6.38
CA MET A 284 -14.27 9.43 7.03
C MET A 284 -14.22 8.13 7.84
N CYS A 285 -13.04 7.52 7.93
CA CYS A 285 -12.80 6.38 8.81
C CYS A 285 -12.29 6.80 10.19
N PHE A 286 -11.21 7.58 10.23
CA PHE A 286 -10.54 7.96 11.47
C PHE A 286 -9.79 9.28 11.34
N LEU A 287 -9.41 9.85 12.48
CA LEU A 287 -8.35 10.85 12.59
C LEU A 287 -7.25 10.29 13.49
N HIS A 288 -5.99 10.61 13.16
CA HIS A 288 -4.86 10.21 13.99
C HIS A 288 -4.37 11.41 14.81
N ARG A 289 -4.48 11.30 16.14
CA ARG A 289 -4.09 12.35 17.10
C ARG A 289 -3.38 11.71 18.28
N ASN A 290 -2.24 12.26 18.68
CA ASN A 290 -1.53 11.82 19.88
C ASN A 290 -1.35 10.29 19.98
N LYS A 291 -1.00 9.63 18.87
CA LYS A 291 -0.84 8.16 18.76
C LYS A 291 -2.12 7.36 19.00
N SER A 292 -3.27 7.99 18.80
CA SER A 292 -4.60 7.40 18.97
C SER A 292 -5.45 7.64 17.74
N TYR A 293 -6.34 6.69 17.45
CA TYR A 293 -7.31 6.79 16.36
C TYR A 293 -8.66 7.24 16.89
N LEU A 294 -9.13 8.39 16.42
CA LEU A 294 -10.45 8.92 16.73
C LEU A 294 -11.45 8.45 15.69
N ASN A 295 -12.56 7.84 16.11
CA ASN A 295 -13.60 7.35 15.21
C ASN A 295 -14.35 8.51 14.55
N CYS A 296 -14.33 8.55 13.21
CA CYS A 296 -14.96 9.59 12.41
C CYS A 296 -16.12 9.07 11.54
N ARG A 297 -16.57 7.83 11.77
CA ARG A 297 -17.67 7.22 11.00
C ARG A 297 -18.95 8.04 11.13
N GLY A 298 -19.65 8.20 10.01
CA GLY A 298 -20.88 8.99 9.92
C GLY A 298 -20.66 10.47 9.63
N MET A 299 -19.41 10.89 9.43
CA MET A 299 -19.05 12.26 9.03
C MET A 299 -18.25 12.25 7.73
N THR A 300 -18.34 13.34 6.97
CA THR A 300 -17.55 13.55 5.77
C THR A 300 -16.36 14.48 6.04
N PHE A 301 -15.35 14.48 5.16
CA PHE A 301 -14.26 15.46 5.28
C PHE A 301 -14.78 16.88 5.07
N ARG A 302 -15.86 17.08 4.30
CA ARG A 302 -16.56 18.37 4.17
C ARG A 302 -17.13 18.88 5.50
N ASP A 303 -17.72 17.99 6.30
CA ASP A 303 -18.21 18.35 7.64
C ASP A 303 -17.05 18.76 8.54
N PHE A 304 -15.91 18.05 8.46
CA PHE A 304 -14.71 18.37 9.20
C PHE A 304 -14.09 19.71 8.78
N LEU A 305 -13.99 19.96 7.46
CA LEU A 305 -13.49 21.20 6.88
C LEU A 305 -14.34 22.42 7.28
N SER A 306 -15.65 22.23 7.41
CA SER A 306 -16.57 23.30 7.81
C SER A 306 -16.74 23.47 9.33
N GLY A 307 -16.03 22.67 10.15
CA GLY A 307 -16.14 22.70 11.61
C GLY A 307 -17.49 22.20 12.16
N LYS A 308 -18.30 21.53 11.33
CA LYS A 308 -19.62 20.98 11.71
C LYS A 308 -19.49 19.66 12.49
N THR A 309 -18.65 19.64 13.51
CA THR A 309 -18.24 18.40 14.19
C THR A 309 -18.60 18.43 15.66
N SER A 310 -19.68 17.74 16.05
CA SER A 310 -20.18 17.78 17.44
C SER A 310 -19.24 17.13 18.47
N HIS A 311 -18.46 16.11 18.08
CA HIS A 311 -17.51 15.42 18.98
C HIS A 311 -16.03 15.61 18.62
N LEU A 312 -15.73 16.37 17.56
CA LEU A 312 -14.37 16.77 17.16
C LEU A 312 -14.20 18.30 17.15
N SER A 313 -15.06 19.03 17.87
CA SER A 313 -15.16 20.50 17.84
C SER A 313 -13.87 21.27 18.17
N HIS A 314 -12.87 20.59 18.74
CA HIS A 314 -11.56 21.15 19.08
C HIS A 314 -10.47 20.81 18.06
N GLU A 315 -10.76 19.95 17.09
CA GLU A 315 -9.82 19.54 16.06
C GLU A 315 -9.96 20.43 14.83
N GLN A 316 -8.84 20.72 14.18
CA GLN A 316 -8.80 21.38 12.87
C GLN A 316 -8.23 20.40 11.84
N PRO A 317 -8.76 20.40 10.60
CA PRO A 317 -8.23 19.57 9.53
C PRO A 317 -6.82 20.01 9.16
N THR A 318 -5.94 19.04 8.97
CA THR A 318 -4.59 19.24 8.46
C THR A 318 -4.43 18.56 7.12
N ILE A 319 -3.37 18.90 6.37
CA ILE A 319 -3.08 18.19 5.13
C ILE A 319 -2.78 16.70 5.36
N ASN A 320 -2.22 16.34 6.52
CA ASN A 320 -2.01 14.94 6.89
C ASN A 320 -3.34 14.20 7.09
N ASP A 321 -4.38 14.89 7.58
CA ASP A 321 -5.72 14.29 7.69
C ASP A 321 -6.33 14.06 6.32
N TRP A 322 -6.10 14.99 5.39
CA TRP A 322 -6.50 14.83 4.00
C TRP A 322 -5.79 13.64 3.35
N GLU A 323 -4.47 13.54 3.50
CA GLU A 323 -3.68 12.40 3.02
C GLU A 323 -4.18 11.07 3.57
N ASN A 324 -4.44 10.99 4.88
CA ASN A 324 -5.03 9.81 5.51
C ASN A 324 -6.42 9.51 4.94
N HIS A 325 -7.27 10.53 4.76
CA HIS A 325 -8.62 10.35 4.22
C HIS A 325 -8.59 9.82 2.78
N ILE A 326 -7.72 10.37 1.93
CA ILE A 326 -7.51 9.90 0.55
C ILE A 326 -7.06 8.44 0.55
N GLY A 327 -6.15 8.05 1.46
CA GLY A 327 -5.71 6.65 1.62
C GLY A 327 -6.81 5.68 2.05
N THR A 328 -8.01 6.16 2.40
CA THR A 328 -9.17 5.30 2.69
C THR A 328 -10.12 5.16 1.51
N ILE A 329 -9.79 5.69 0.33
CA ILE A 329 -10.61 5.62 -0.88
C ILE A 329 -9.98 4.57 -1.79
N TRP A 330 -10.70 3.48 -2.07
CA TRP A 330 -10.18 2.30 -2.78
C TRP A 330 -10.97 1.97 -4.07
N PRO A 331 -11.07 2.91 -5.03
CA PRO A 331 -11.61 2.65 -6.35
C PRO A 331 -10.71 1.70 -7.14
N GLU A 332 -11.16 1.28 -8.32
CA GLU A 332 -10.38 0.45 -9.25
C GLU A 332 -9.05 1.12 -9.68
N VAL A 333 -9.03 2.45 -9.76
CA VAL A 333 -7.83 3.28 -9.90
C VAL A 333 -8.02 4.48 -8.99
N ASP A 334 -7.05 4.74 -8.11
CA ASP A 334 -7.09 5.87 -7.18
C ASP A 334 -6.18 7.03 -7.63
N TYR A 335 -6.24 8.10 -6.86
CA TYR A 335 -5.47 9.30 -7.13
C TYR A 335 -5.00 9.94 -5.82
N SER A 336 -3.68 10.00 -5.62
CA SER A 336 -3.03 10.49 -4.40
C SER A 336 -1.67 11.16 -4.68
N VAL A 337 -1.18 11.97 -3.73
CA VAL A 337 0.16 12.57 -3.77
C VAL A 337 1.01 12.03 -2.62
N SER A 338 2.02 11.25 -2.95
CA SER A 338 2.99 10.74 -1.97
C SER A 338 4.01 11.84 -1.64
N ARG A 339 3.90 12.43 -0.43
CA ARG A 339 4.84 13.44 0.11
C ARG A 339 5.89 12.85 1.07
N THR A 340 5.69 11.61 1.50
CA THR A 340 6.57 10.81 2.35
C THR A 340 6.66 9.40 1.75
N PRO A 341 7.74 8.64 2.00
CA PRO A 341 7.82 7.25 1.57
C PRO A 341 6.74 6.47 2.33
N TYR A 342 5.60 6.32 1.66
CA TYR A 342 4.43 5.50 1.93
C TYR A 342 4.15 5.26 3.42
N HIS A 343 3.11 5.94 3.91
CA HIS A 343 2.50 5.59 5.17
C HIS A 343 2.13 4.10 5.13
N ILE A 344 2.63 3.35 6.10
CA ILE A 344 2.12 2.01 6.40
C ILE A 344 0.60 2.17 6.54
N GLU A 345 -0.17 1.47 5.70
CA GLU A 345 -1.58 1.24 6.00
C GLU A 345 -1.61 0.49 7.33
N LEU A 346 -1.84 1.23 8.42
CA LEU A 346 -1.91 0.67 9.76
C LEU A 346 -3.34 0.18 10.03
N PRO A 347 -3.48 -0.94 10.76
CA PRO A 347 -4.66 -1.81 10.80
C PRO A 347 -6.02 -1.17 11.09
#